data_AF-A0A090NE20-F1
#
_entry.id   AF-A0A090NE20-F1
#
_cell.length_a   1.000
_cell.length_b   1.000
_cell.length_c   1.000
_cell.angle_alpha   90.00
_cell.angle_beta   90.00
_cell.angle_gamma   90.00
#
_symmetry.space_group_name_H-M   'P 1'
#
loop_
_entity.id
_entity.type
_entity.pdbx_description
1 polymer ?
#
loop_
_entity_poly.entity_id
_entity_poly.type
_entity_poly.pdbx_seq_one_letter_code
_entity_poly.pdbx_strand_id
1 'polypeptide(L)'
;NTINKLESSPGAIINVIQLILGLELPYLSMLYLLATFLPVLALAIRRLHDTDRSGAWALLFFVPFIGWLVLLVFFCTEGTSGSNRYGNDPKFGSN
;
A
#
# COMPACT_ATOMS: atom_id res chain seq x y z
N ASN A 1 -41.26 -6.35 19.95
CA ASN A 1 -40.91 -5.12 19.19
C ASN A 1 -39.53 -4.55 19.48
N THR A 2 -38.92 -4.76 20.65
CA THR A 2 -37.56 -4.25 20.95
C THR A 2 -36.44 -5.16 20.40
N ILE A 3 -36.65 -6.48 20.41
CA ILE A 3 -35.69 -7.48 19.88
C ILE A 3 -35.48 -7.37 18.37
N ASN A 4 -36.55 -7.16 17.58
CA ASN A 4 -36.44 -6.94 16.13
C ASN A 4 -35.84 -5.56 15.81
N LYS A 5 -35.94 -4.59 16.73
CA LYS A 5 -35.36 -3.24 16.57
C LYS A 5 -33.85 -3.22 16.80
N LEU A 6 -33.31 -4.23 17.49
CA LEU A 6 -31.87 -4.40 17.67
C LEU A 6 -31.22 -5.07 16.45
N GLU A 7 -31.90 -6.01 15.78
CA GLU A 7 -31.45 -6.56 14.49
C GLU A 7 -31.57 -5.55 13.33
N SER A 8 -32.57 -4.66 13.36
CA SER A 8 -32.88 -3.76 12.24
C SER A 8 -32.34 -2.33 12.38
N SER A 9 -31.58 -2.02 13.43
CA SER A 9 -30.98 -0.68 13.59
C SER A 9 -29.69 -0.64 12.78
N PRO A 10 -29.61 0.13 11.68
CA PRO A 10 -28.40 0.21 10.86
C PRO A 10 -27.17 0.55 11.71
N GLY A 11 -27.35 1.30 12.80
CA GLY A 11 -26.28 1.65 13.75
C GLY A 11 -25.75 0.48 14.56
N ALA A 12 -26.54 -0.54 14.89
CA ALA A 12 -26.06 -1.70 15.65
C ALA A 12 -25.11 -2.55 14.80
N ILE A 13 -25.45 -2.75 13.52
CA ILE A 13 -24.61 -3.48 12.57
C ILE A 13 -23.29 -2.72 12.34
N ILE A 14 -23.36 -1.40 12.17
CA ILE A 14 -22.17 -0.55 12.01
C ILE A 14 -21.25 -0.67 13.22
N ASN A 15 -21.78 -0.55 14.44
CA ASN A 15 -20.97 -0.64 15.67
C ASN A 15 -20.36 -2.03 15.87
N VAL A 16 -21.08 -3.12 15.54
CA VAL A 16 -20.55 -4.48 15.62
C VAL A 16 -19.41 -4.69 14.61
N ILE A 17 -19.54 -4.17 13.38
CA ILE A 17 -18.48 -4.21 12.38
C ILE A 17 -17.28 -3.37 12.83
N GLN A 18 -17.51 -2.16 13.36
CA GLN A 18 -16.49 -1.29 13.92
C GLN A 18 -15.69 -2.02 15.01
N LEU A 19 -16.38 -2.74 15.91
CA LEU A 19 -15.77 -3.50 17.00
C LEU A 19 -14.92 -4.68 16.50
N ILE A 20 -15.44 -5.48 15.56
CA ILE A 20 -14.72 -6.63 14.98
C ILE A 20 -13.45 -6.18 14.25
N LEU A 21 -13.54 -5.08 13.51
CA LEU A 21 -12.40 -4.48 12.80
C LEU A 21 -11.43 -3.73 13.75
N GLY A 22 -11.73 -3.64 15.06
CA GLY A 22 -10.91 -2.94 16.04
C GLY A 22 -10.88 -1.42 15.87
N LEU A 23 -11.84 -0.86 15.12
CA LEU A 23 -11.94 0.56 14.78
C LEU A 23 -12.44 1.43 15.96
N GLU A 24 -12.94 0.81 17.03
CA GLU A 24 -13.40 1.46 18.27
C GLU A 24 -12.25 2.06 19.11
N LEU A 25 -10.99 1.75 18.78
CA LEU A 25 -9.80 2.35 19.40
C LEU A 25 -9.12 3.33 18.42
N PRO A 26 -9.49 4.62 18.41
CA PRO A 26 -9.01 5.57 17.40
C PRO A 26 -7.49 5.74 17.40
N TYR A 27 -6.85 5.66 18.56
CA TYR A 27 -5.38 5.75 18.68
C TYR A 27 -4.66 4.49 18.21
N LEU A 28 -5.22 3.31 18.50
CA LEU A 28 -4.61 2.03 18.11
C LEU A 28 -4.75 1.79 16.60
N SER A 29 -5.90 2.13 16.02
CA SER A 29 -6.15 2.07 14.58
C SER A 29 -5.24 3.02 13.80
N MET A 30 -5.00 4.25 14.29
CA MET A 30 -4.05 5.18 13.70
C MET A 30 -2.61 4.65 13.76
N LEU A 31 -2.18 4.09 14.90
CA LEU A 31 -0.85 3.50 15.03
C LEU A 31 -0.67 2.28 14.10
N TYR A 32 -1.68 1.43 14.02
CA TYR A 32 -1.69 0.27 13.12
C TYR A 32 -1.61 0.69 11.65
N LEU A 33 -2.41 1.68 11.24
CA LEU A 33 -2.33 2.25 9.89
C LEU A 33 -0.94 2.79 9.58
N LEU A 34 -0.32 3.55 10.49
CA LEU A 34 1.04 4.06 10.29
C LEU A 34 2.06 2.92 10.19
N ALA A 35 1.99 1.96 11.12
CA ALA A 35 2.88 0.81 11.17
C ALA A 35 2.80 -0.07 9.90
N THR A 36 1.62 -0.14 9.27
CA THR A 36 1.40 -0.92 8.04
C THR A 36 1.61 -0.09 6.77
N PHE A 37 1.41 1.23 6.83
CA PHE A 37 1.59 2.13 5.70
C PHE A 37 3.07 2.33 5.35
N LEU A 38 3.93 2.52 6.36
CA LEU A 38 5.37 2.67 6.16
C LEU A 38 6.00 1.50 5.35
N PRO A 39 5.78 0.22 5.68
CA PRO A 39 6.35 -0.89 4.92
C PRO A 39 5.76 -1.01 3.51
N VAL A 40 4.47 -0.72 3.32
CA VAL A 40 3.86 -0.70 1.97
C VAL A 40 4.52 0.36 1.09
N LEU A 41 4.72 1.56 1.61
CA LEU A 41 5.40 2.64 0.90
C LEU A 41 6.88 2.28 0.62
N ALA A 42 7.57 1.71 1.60
CA ALA A 42 8.95 1.28 1.45
C ALA A 42 9.13 0.19 0.38
N LEU A 43 8.20 -0.76 0.30
CA LEU A 43 8.19 -1.80 -0.75
C LEU A 43 7.93 -1.20 -2.14
N ALA A 44 7.00 -0.25 -2.25
CA ALA A 44 6.74 0.46 -3.51
C ALA A 44 7.98 1.21 -4.01
N ILE A 45 8.68 1.93 -3.12
CA ILE A 45 9.94 2.62 -3.44
C ILE A 45 11.01 1.61 -3.90
N ARG A 46 11.14 0.47 -3.20
CA ARG A 46 12.10 -0.58 -3.58
C ARG A 46 11.82 -1.16 -4.97
N ARG A 47 10.56 -1.50 -5.28
CA ARG A 47 10.15 -2.00 -6.61
C ARG A 47 10.41 -1.00 -7.72
N LEU A 48 10.20 0.27 -7.43
CA LEU A 48 10.46 1.34 -8.37
C LEU A 48 11.97 1.53 -8.63
N HIS A 49 12.79 1.43 -7.58
CA HIS A 49 14.24 1.39 -7.69
C HIS A 49 14.74 0.17 -8.48
N ASP A 50 14.09 -0.99 -8.33
CA ASP A 50 14.42 -2.19 -9.11
C ASP A 50 14.20 -1.97 -10.64
N THR A 51 13.40 -0.97 -11.03
CA THR A 51 13.12 -0.60 -12.44
C THR A 51 13.94 0.61 -12.92
N ASP A 52 15.02 0.96 -12.21
CA ASP A 52 15.88 2.14 -12.47
C ASP A 52 15.14 3.50 -12.45
N ARG A 53 14.00 3.56 -11.75
CA ARG A 53 13.20 4.78 -11.61
C ARG A 53 13.42 5.41 -10.23
N SER A 54 13.47 6.74 -10.20
CA SER A 54 13.57 7.53 -8.96
C SER A 54 12.45 7.16 -7.98
N GLY A 55 12.79 6.93 -6.70
CA GLY A 55 11.81 6.70 -5.61
C GLY A 55 10.73 7.78 -5.50
N ALA A 56 10.91 8.96 -6.11
CA ALA A 56 9.91 10.01 -6.19
C ALA A 56 8.61 9.58 -6.91
N TRP A 57 8.63 8.58 -7.81
CA TRP A 57 7.36 8.11 -8.41
C TRP A 57 6.47 7.38 -7.39
N ALA A 58 7.00 6.93 -6.25
CA ALA A 58 6.18 6.39 -5.16
C ALA A 58 5.26 7.47 -4.55
N LEU A 59 5.60 8.76 -4.69
CA LEU A 59 4.72 9.86 -4.25
C LEU A 59 3.43 9.93 -5.07
N LEU A 60 3.37 9.34 -6.28
CA LEU A 60 2.10 9.20 -7.00
C LEU A 60 1.09 8.33 -6.23
N PHE A 61 1.49 7.56 -5.21
CA PHE A 61 0.55 6.83 -4.37
C PHE A 61 -0.45 7.78 -3.64
N PHE A 62 -0.05 9.03 -3.39
CA PHE A 62 -0.92 10.08 -2.82
C PHE A 62 -1.91 10.67 -3.84
N VAL A 63 -1.73 10.40 -5.14
CA VAL A 63 -2.64 10.84 -6.20
C VAL A 63 -3.57 9.67 -6.55
N PRO A 64 -4.84 9.69 -6.10
CA PRO A 64 -5.77 8.61 -6.38
C PRO A 64 -6.07 8.52 -7.89
N PHE A 65 -6.45 7.33 -8.34
CA PHE A 65 -6.74 6.98 -9.74
C PHE A 65 -5.51 7.02 -10.67
N ILE A 66 -5.02 8.20 -11.04
CA ILE A 66 -3.93 8.34 -12.01
C ILE A 66 -2.63 7.78 -11.44
N GLY A 67 -2.32 8.11 -10.19
CA GLY A 67 -1.08 7.65 -9.57
C GLY A 67 -1.04 6.16 -9.35
N TRP A 68 -2.18 5.58 -8.96
CA TRP A 68 -2.32 4.13 -8.84
C TRP A 68 -2.19 3.44 -10.20
N LEU A 69 -2.83 3.97 -11.26
CA LEU A 69 -2.74 3.40 -12.60
C LEU A 69 -1.30 3.41 -13.12
N VAL A 70 -0.57 4.51 -12.94
CA VAL A 70 0.84 4.64 -13.34
C VAL A 70 1.73 3.67 -12.57
N LEU A 71 1.53 3.55 -11.25
CA LEU A 71 2.24 2.58 -10.41
C LEU A 71 1.93 1.13 -10.82
N LEU A 72 0.67 0.84 -11.17
CA LEU A 72 0.26 -0.48 -11.65
C LEU A 72 0.96 -0.83 -12.97
N VAL A 73 1.01 0.12 -13.91
CA VAL A 73 1.76 -0.04 -15.16
C VAL A 73 3.24 -0.26 -14.88
N PHE A 74 3.86 0.50 -13.97
CA PHE A 74 5.25 0.29 -13.60
C PHE A 74 5.50 -1.06 -12.91
N PHE A 75 4.58 -1.54 -12.09
CA PHE A 75 4.68 -2.88 -11.49
C PHE A 75 4.48 -4.01 -12.50
N CYS A 76 3.71 -3.78 -13.57
CA CYS A 76 3.54 -4.72 -14.67
C CYS A 76 4.64 -4.63 -15.74
N THR A 77 5.45 -3.57 -15.72
CA THR A 77 6.58 -3.43 -16.64
C THR A 77 7.77 -4.23 -16.09
N GLU A 78 8.44 -5.02 -16.93
CA GLU A 78 9.65 -5.73 -16.51
C GLU A 78 10.70 -4.75 -15.99
N GLY A 79 11.32 -5.11 -14.85
CA GLY A 79 12.48 -4.39 -14.34
C GLY A 79 13.58 -4.36 -15.39
N THR A 80 14.27 -3.22 -15.52
CA THR A 80 15.39 -3.04 -16.46
C THR A 80 16.40 -4.19 -16.34
N SER A 81 16.60 -4.93 -17.44
CA SER A 81 17.62 -5.97 -17.55
C SER A 81 18.97 -5.34 -17.90
N GLY A 82 19.98 -5.51 -17.04
CA GLY A 82 21.33 -4.95 -17.22
C GLY A 82 21.78 -4.08 -16.04
N SER A 83 22.97 -3.50 -16.13
CA SER A 83 23.47 -2.56 -15.12
C SER A 83 22.54 -1.34 -15.04
N ASN A 84 22.08 -1.01 -13.83
CA ASN A 84 21.22 0.14 -13.58
C ASN A 84 21.98 1.22 -12.80
N ARG A 85 21.40 2.41 -12.64
CA ARG A 85 22.00 3.54 -11.91
C ARG A 85 22.25 3.24 -10.42
N TYR A 86 21.65 2.17 -9.91
CA TYR A 86 21.74 1.69 -8.53
C TYR A 86 22.70 0.50 -8.34
N GLY A 87 23.30 -0.04 -9.42
CA GLY A 87 24.31 -1.09 -9.35
C GLY A 87 24.47 -1.92 -10.64
N ASN A 88 25.64 -2.55 -10.81
CA ASN A 88 25.88 -3.52 -11.87
C ASN A 88 25.21 -4.86 -11.56
N ASP A 89 24.60 -5.48 -12.57
CA ASP A 89 24.03 -6.82 -12.48
C ASP A 89 25.14 -7.85 -12.19
N PRO A 90 25.07 -8.61 -11.08
CA PRO A 90 26.09 -9.61 -10.73
C PRO A 90 26.21 -10.76 -11.75
N LYS A 91 25.28 -10.90 -12.70
CA LYS A 91 25.39 -11.89 -13.79
C LYS A 91 26.43 -11.52 -14.86
N PHE A 92 26.81 -10.26 -14.98
CA PHE A 92 27.87 -9.83 -15.89
C PHE A 92 29.16 -9.59 -15.09
N GLY A 93 29.73 -10.69 -14.59
CA GLY A 93 31.07 -10.70 -14.02
C GLY A 93 32.08 -10.17 -15.05
N SER A 94 32.97 -9.31 -14.58
CA SER A 94 34.08 -8.72 -15.33
C SER A 94 34.90 -9.79 -16.06
N ASN A 95 34.99 -9.68 -17.38
CA ASN A 95 36.07 -10.30 -18.17
C ASN A 95 37.18 -9.28 -18.39
#